data_AF-A0A370DI03-F1
#
_entry.id   AF-A0A370DI03-F1
#
_cell.length_a   1.000
_cell.length_b   1.000
_cell.length_c   1.000
_cell.angle_alpha   90.00
_cell.angle_beta   90.00
_cell.angle_gamma   90.00
#
_symmetry.space_group_name_H-M   'P 1'
#
loop_
_entity.id
_entity.type
_entity.pdbx_description
1 polymer ?
#
loop_
_entity_poly.entity_id
_entity_poly.type
_entity_poly.pdbx_seq_one_letter_code
_entity_poly.pdbx_strand_id
1 'polypeptide(L)' 'MSYRKAINDKCKDCIFDPSNKHGTWRQQVYLCTVSSCPLWPIRPHPSTQNAIIQADEYAKTVFLSDEKISNDLKQMHS' A
#
# COMPACT_ATOMS: atom_id res chain seq x y z
N MET A 1 -27.37 -1.00 1.94
CA MET A 1 -25.95 -1.38 1.78
C MET A 1 -25.57 -1.23 0.31
N SER A 2 -24.38 -0.74 -0.05
CA SER A 2 -23.96 -0.55 -1.45
C SER A 2 -22.78 -1.44 -1.83
N TYR A 3 -22.70 -1.85 -3.11
CA TYR A 3 -21.56 -2.63 -3.63
C TYR A 3 -20.22 -1.94 -3.35
N ARG A 4 -20.18 -0.61 -3.48
CA ARG A 4 -18.96 0.16 -3.19
C ARG A 4 -18.55 0.05 -1.72
N LYS A 5 -19.51 0.06 -0.79
CA LYS A 5 -19.22 -0.14 0.62
C LYS A 5 -18.63 -1.54 0.88
N ALA A 6 -19.21 -2.58 0.30
CA ALA A 6 -18.70 -3.95 0.46
C ALA A 6 -17.25 -4.11 -0.04
N ILE A 7 -16.93 -3.55 -1.22
CA ILE A 7 -15.56 -3.56 -1.76
C ILE A 7 -14.60 -2.80 -0.84
N ASN A 8 -15.00 -1.60 -0.39
CA ASN A 8 -14.17 -0.79 0.51
C ASN A 8 -13.89 -1.53 1.83
N ASP A 9 -14.93 -2.13 2.42
CA ASP A 9 -14.81 -2.87 3.66
C ASP A 9 -13.90 -4.10 3.47
N LYS A 10 -14.01 -4.82 2.33
CA LYS A 10 -13.11 -5.95 2.04
C LYS A 10 -11.66 -5.53 1.83
N CYS A 11 -11.42 -4.43 1.12
CA CYS A 11 -10.06 -3.93 0.92
C CYS A 11 -9.42 -3.45 2.23
N LYS A 12 -10.20 -2.81 3.12
CA LYS A 12 -9.71 -2.46 4.46
C LYS A 12 -9.35 -3.70 5.26
N ASP A 13 -10.27 -4.66 5.37
CA ASP A 13 -10.04 -5.93 6.06
C ASP A 13 -8.79 -6.68 5.56
N CYS A 14 -8.49 -6.56 4.27
CA CYS A 14 -7.37 -7.26 3.64
C CYS A 14 -5.98 -6.71 3.99
N ILE A 15 -5.78 -5.39 3.92
CA ILE A 15 -4.43 -4.78 3.99
C ILE A 15 -4.34 -3.53 4.88
N PHE A 16 -5.46 -2.95 5.31
CA PHE A 16 -5.38 -1.75 6.13
C PHE A 16 -4.86 -2.09 7.52
N ASP A 17 -3.69 -1.55 7.85
CA ASP A 17 -3.13 -1.58 9.19
C ASP A 17 -3.36 -0.22 9.87
N PRO A 18 -4.21 -0.16 10.93
CA PRO A 18 -4.42 1.07 11.70
C PRO A 18 -3.20 1.48 12.53
N SER A 19 -2.25 0.57 12.78
CA SER A 19 -1.00 0.86 13.50
C SER A 19 0.05 1.52 12.62
N ASN A 20 -0.10 1.37 11.29
CA ASN A 20 0.76 2.04 10.34
C ASN A 20 0.48 3.55 10.40
N LYS A 21 1.50 4.31 10.83
CA LYS A 21 1.43 5.77 11.02
C LYS A 21 1.41 6.54 9.70
N HIS A 22 1.51 5.86 8.56
CA HIS A 22 1.65 6.49 7.25
C HIS A 22 0.36 6.37 6.42
N GLY A 23 -0.28 7.52 6.23
CA GLY A 23 -1.37 7.70 5.27
C GLY A 23 -2.73 7.17 5.73
N THR A 24 -3.70 7.34 4.85
CA THR A 24 -5.08 6.88 5.01
C THR A 24 -5.22 5.43 4.55
N TRP A 25 -6.29 4.76 4.98
CA TRP A 25 -6.59 3.41 4.53
C TRP A 25 -6.67 3.27 2.99
N ARG A 26 -7.09 4.32 2.26
CA ARG A 26 -7.15 4.30 0.80
C ARG A 26 -5.76 4.34 0.17
N GLN A 27 -4.81 5.05 0.79
CA GLN A 27 -3.42 5.06 0.34
C GLN A 27 -2.78 3.68 0.55
N GLN A 28 -3.02 3.03 1.70
CA GLN A 28 -2.54 1.66 1.92
C GLN A 28 -3.16 0.65 0.93
N VAL A 29 -4.47 0.73 0.67
CA VAL A 29 -5.12 -0.13 -0.34
C VAL A 29 -4.59 0.13 -1.75
N TYR A 30 -4.30 1.39 -2.10
CA TYR A 30 -3.70 1.76 -3.38
C TYR A 30 -2.32 1.14 -3.56
N LEU A 31 -1.52 1.09 -2.49
CA LEU A 31 -0.19 0.51 -2.46
C LEU A 31 -0.16 -1.03 -2.48
N CYS A 32 -1.31 -1.71 -2.35
CA CYS A 32 -1.36 -3.14 -2.55
C CYS A 32 -0.89 -3.49 -3.97
N THR A 33 0.09 -4.39 -4.08
CA THR A 33 0.76 -4.81 -5.32
C THR A 33 0.23 -6.12 -5.90
N VAL A 34 -0.79 -6.71 -5.28
CA VAL A 34 -1.40 -8.00 -5.71
C VAL A 34 -2.25 -7.80 -6.97
N SER A 35 -1.60 -7.72 -8.13
CA SER A 35 -2.24 -7.49 -9.44
C SER A 35 -3.20 -8.60 -9.87
N SER A 36 -3.04 -9.82 -9.34
CA SER A 36 -3.95 -10.95 -9.55
C SER A 36 -5.26 -10.84 -8.75
N CYS A 37 -5.40 -9.86 -7.86
CA CYS A 37 -6.60 -9.67 -7.06
C CYS A 37 -7.81 -9.35 -7.97
N PRO A 38 -8.95 -10.06 -7.85
CA PRO A 38 -10.14 -9.78 -8.67
C PRO A 38 -10.69 -8.35 -8.49
N LEU A 39 -10.42 -7.73 -7.33
CA LEU A 39 -10.84 -6.36 -7.05
C LEU A 39 -9.88 -5.31 -7.63
N TRP A 40 -8.69 -5.70 -8.11
CA TRP A 40 -7.64 -4.80 -8.61
C TRP A 40 -8.16 -3.61 -9.42
N PRO A 41 -8.96 -3.79 -10.50
CA PRO A 41 -9.42 -2.70 -11.35
C PRO A 41 -10.44 -1.77 -10.68
N ILE A 42 -11.08 -2.22 -9.59
CA ILE A 42 -12.18 -1.50 -8.94
C ILE A 42 -11.84 -1.08 -7.50
N ARG A 43 -10.58 -1.22 -7.07
CA ARG A 43 -10.13 -0.84 -5.72
C ARG A 43 -10.37 0.64 -5.42
N PRO A 44 -10.57 1.00 -4.16
CA PRO A 44 -10.59 2.40 -3.75
C PRO A 44 -9.22 3.04 -3.94
N HIS A 45 -9.23 4.16 -4.64
CA HIS A 45 -8.08 5.04 -4.83
C HIS A 45 -8.23 6.28 -3.93
N PRO A 46 -7.12 6.93 -3.57
CA PRO A 46 -7.16 8.24 -2.92
C PRO A 46 -7.91 9.25 -3.79
N SER A 47 -8.65 10.16 -3.17
CA SER A 47 -9.52 11.11 -3.89
C SER A 47 -8.82 12.41 -4.30
N THR A 48 -7.56 12.61 -3.90
CA THR A 48 -6.80 13.84 -4.19
C THR A 48 -5.43 13.51 -4.76
N GLN A 49 -4.95 14.39 -5.64
CA GLN A 49 -3.62 14.25 -6.26
C GLN A 49 -2.49 14.27 -5.23
N ASN A 50 -2.65 14.97 -4.11
CA ASN A 50 -1.66 14.97 -3.04
C ASN A 50 -1.60 13.62 -2.32
N ALA A 51 -2.74 12.95 -2.13
CA ALA A 51 -2.79 11.66 -1.43
C ALA A 51 -2.21 10.51 -2.29
N ILE A 52 -2.60 10.47 -3.57
CA ILE A 52 -1.70 10.40 -4.73
C ILE A 52 -0.20 10.24 -4.48
N ILE A 53 0.46 11.38 -4.70
CA ILE A 53 1.89 11.61 -4.61
C ILE A 53 2.47 11.09 -3.29
N GLN A 54 1.81 11.36 -2.15
CA GLN A 54 2.27 10.89 -0.85
C GLN A 54 2.35 9.37 -0.74
N ALA A 55 1.40 8.64 -1.33
CA ALA A 55 1.44 7.18 -1.35
C ALA A 55 2.63 6.69 -2.20
N ASP A 56 2.82 7.26 -3.39
CA ASP A 56 3.92 6.92 -4.29
C ASP A 56 5.29 7.21 -3.67
N GLU A 57 5.42 8.33 -2.96
CA GLU A 57 6.64 8.69 -2.22
C GLU A 57 6.92 7.70 -1.09
N TYR A 58 5.91 7.31 -0.31
CA TYR A 58 6.05 6.28 0.72
C TYR A 58 6.42 4.92 0.13
N ALA A 59 5.84 4.53 -1.02
CA ALA A 59 6.21 3.29 -1.70
C ALA A 59 7.72 3.25 -1.97
N LYS A 60 8.27 4.35 -2.53
CA LYS A 60 9.70 4.46 -2.84
C LYS A 60 10.56 4.30 -1.59
N THR A 61 10.19 4.89 -0.45
CA THR A 61 11.00 4.79 0.77
C THR A 61 11.03 3.36 1.32
N VAL A 62 9.90 2.65 1.30
CA VAL A 62 9.82 1.26 1.76
C VAL A 62 10.66 0.33 0.86
N PHE A 63 10.53 0.47 -0.46
CA PHE A 63 11.34 -0.34 -1.39
C PHE A 63 12.85 -0.06 -1.26
N LEU A 64 13.24 1.20 -1.08
CA LEU A 64 14.64 1.58 -0.86
C LEU A 64 15.18 1.04 0.48
N SER A 65 14.34 0.97 1.52
CA SER A 65 14.76 0.36 2.80
C SER A 65 14.99 -1.15 2.68
N ASP A 66 14.13 -1.86 1.94
CA ASP A 66 14.28 -3.31 1.76
C ASP A 66 15.54 -3.66 0.94
N GLU A 67 15.84 -2.89 -0.10
CA GLU A 67 17.08 -3.04 -0.88
C GLU A 67 18.33 -2.77 -0.01
N LYS A 68 18.28 -1.73 0.82
CA LYS A 68 19.36 -1.42 1.75
C LYS A 68 19.59 -2.55 2.75
N ILE A 69 18.54 -3.07 3.38
CA ILE A 69 18.63 -4.22 4.31
C ILE A 69 19.25 -5.44 3.61
N SER A 70 18.82 -5.74 2.38
CA SER A 70 19.37 -6.85 1.59
C SER A 70 20.86 -6.69 1.32
N ASN A 71 21.33 -5.48 1.00
CA ASN A 71 22.73 -5.20 0.73
C ASN A 71 23.58 -5.22 2.01
N ASP A 72 23.07 -4.66 3.12
CA ASP A 72 23.73 -4.68 4.42
C ASP A 72 23.94 -6.13 4.92
N LEU A 73 22.93 -7.01 4.75
CA LEU A 73 23.05 -8.44 5.07
C LEU A 73 24.12 -9.14 4.23
N LYS A 74 24.23 -8.82 2.93
CA LYS A 74 25.28 -9.41 2.07
C LYS A 74 26.68 -9.01 2.50
N GLN A 75 26.88 -7.80 3.01
CA GLN A 75 28.20 -7.30 3.47
C GLN A 75 28.64 -7.89 4.83
N MET A 76 27.72 -8.39 5.65
CA MET A 76 28.08 -9.01 6.95
C MET A 76 28.54 -10.47 6.82
N HIS A 77 28.29 -11.12 5.68
CA HIS A 77 28.65 -12.51 5.42
C HIS A 77 29.85 -12.66 4.46
N SER A 78 30.59 -11.58 4.22
CA SER A 78 31.82 -11.51 3.42
C SER A 78 32.99 -11.06 4.29
#